data_AF-A0A7Z9QUQ1-F1
#
_entry.id   AF-A0A7Z9QUQ1-F1
#
_cell.length_a   1.000
_cell.length_b   1.000
_cell.length_c   1.000
_cell.angle_alpha   90.00
_cell.angle_beta   90.00
_cell.angle_gamma   90.00
#
_symmetry.space_group_name_H-M   'P 1'
#
loop_
_entity.id
_entity.type
_entity.pdbx_description
1 polymer ?
#
loop_
_entity_poly.entity_id
_entity_poly.type
_entity_poly.pdbx_seq_one_letter_code
_entity_poly.pdbx_strand_id
1 'polypeptide(L)'
;MRRYRETHPVLESRMNSVRRRMRYNRRWLERRTDQAIIPLEIQEYIGISEIQGEVLIVSRDSRQQRRIKELLRSENYRFDVAWDSDQAIGFLKLGKYRLVILDRIDERRRRAFYYLRRHLKHIKVISIVNGNQLASESMKWGGYSFLLHRDFDLEQLRTCLISSLRLHHPVCRLLKNGEECNRSCINSYMTEENYTELEAFDPNVAMLEPTDTEVPPDPMNPLQEDSQQNL
;
A
#
# COMPACT_ATOMS: atom_id res chain seq x y z
N MET A 1 26.55 -25.79 53.51
CA MET A 1 25.28 -25.93 52.76
C MET A 1 25.14 -24.78 51.76
N ARG A 2 25.48 -24.99 50.49
CA ARG A 2 25.20 -24.02 49.41
C ARG A 2 23.84 -24.39 48.82
N ARG A 3 22.83 -23.53 49.00
CA ARG A 3 21.52 -23.66 48.33
C ARG A 3 21.70 -23.37 46.84
N TYR A 4 21.94 -24.40 46.05
CA TYR A 4 21.86 -24.31 44.59
C TYR A 4 20.38 -24.21 44.23
N ARG A 5 19.88 -23.00 43.96
CA ARG A 5 18.56 -22.82 43.34
C ARG A 5 18.72 -23.27 41.89
N GLU A 6 18.50 -24.55 41.63
CA GLU A 6 18.27 -25.05 40.27
C GLU A 6 16.92 -24.51 39.81
N THR A 7 16.91 -23.29 39.28
CA THR A 7 15.81 -22.84 38.46
C THR A 7 15.80 -23.72 37.22
N HIS A 8 14.93 -24.72 37.22
CA HIS A 8 14.70 -25.65 36.11
C HIS A 8 14.67 -24.85 34.78
N PRO A 9 15.50 -25.16 33.77
CA PRO A 9 15.66 -24.33 32.57
C PRO A 9 14.33 -24.10 31.81
N VAL A 10 13.39 -25.03 31.95
CA VAL A 10 12.01 -24.92 31.47
C VAL A 10 11.23 -23.78 32.15
N LEU A 11 11.37 -23.61 33.47
CA LEU A 11 10.73 -22.52 34.22
C LEU A 11 11.33 -21.16 33.82
N GLU A 12 12.64 -21.09 33.60
CA GLU A 12 13.30 -19.87 33.13
C GLU A 12 12.84 -19.48 31.72
N SER A 13 12.76 -20.44 30.80
CA SER A 13 12.22 -20.23 29.45
C SER A 13 10.74 -19.77 29.47
N ARG A 14 9.91 -20.39 30.32
CA ARG A 14 8.52 -19.97 30.52
C ARG A 14 8.42 -18.56 31.10
N MET A 15 9.21 -18.24 32.12
CA MET A 15 9.27 -16.89 32.69
C MET A 15 9.71 -15.85 31.66
N ASN A 16 10.69 -16.16 30.81
CA ASN A 16 11.13 -15.29 29.74
C ASN A 16 10.04 -15.06 28.68
N SER A 17 9.28 -16.09 28.34
CA SER A 17 8.14 -16.00 27.43
C SER A 17 7.02 -15.13 28.01
N VAL A 18 6.69 -15.30 29.29
CA VAL A 18 5.72 -14.45 30.01
C VAL A 18 6.19 -13.00 30.06
N ARG A 19 7.46 -12.74 30.38
CA ARG A 19 8.05 -11.38 30.38
C ARG A 19 8.00 -10.72 28.99
N ARG A 20 8.24 -11.48 27.92
CA ARG A 20 8.10 -10.98 26.54
C ARG A 20 6.64 -10.63 26.24
N ARG A 21 5.69 -11.49 26.60
CA ARG A 21 4.25 -11.26 26.41
C ARG A 21 3.74 -10.06 27.21
N MET A 22 4.16 -9.91 28.46
CA MET A 22 3.84 -8.74 29.29
C MET A 22 4.38 -7.44 28.67
N ARG A 23 5.64 -7.42 28.23
CA ARG A 23 6.22 -6.25 27.54
C ARG A 23 5.47 -5.92 26.24
N TYR A 24 5.10 -6.93 25.47
CA TYR A 24 4.29 -6.74 24.26
C TYR A 24 2.92 -6.15 24.58
N ASN A 25 2.19 -6.76 25.53
CA ASN A 25 0.85 -6.32 25.92
C ASN A 25 0.86 -4.90 26.49
N ARG A 26 1.84 -4.57 27.34
CA ARG A 26 1.99 -3.21 27.88
C ARG A 26 2.18 -2.18 26.77
N ARG A 27 3.15 -2.41 25.87
CA ARG A 27 3.39 -1.51 24.74
C ARG A 27 2.20 -1.43 23.79
N TRP A 28 1.43 -2.51 23.64
CA TRP A 28 0.23 -2.51 22.80
C TRP A 28 -0.89 -1.70 23.45
N LEU A 29 -1.05 -1.80 24.77
CA LEU A 29 -2.05 -1.04 25.52
C LEU A 29 -1.70 0.45 25.53
N GLU A 30 -0.47 0.80 25.89
CA GLU A 30 0.06 2.18 25.81
C GLU A 30 -0.25 2.79 24.44
N ARG A 31 0.12 2.08 23.36
CA ARG A 31 -0.19 2.52 22.00
C ARG A 31 -1.68 2.66 21.70
N ARG A 32 -2.53 1.79 22.24
CA ARG A 32 -3.98 1.88 22.02
C ARG A 32 -4.55 3.11 22.72
N THR A 33 -4.07 3.40 23.92
CA THR A 33 -4.41 4.60 24.66
C THR A 33 -3.95 5.84 23.91
N ASP A 34 -2.69 5.89 23.47
CA ASP A 34 -2.15 7.01 22.66
C ASP A 34 -2.99 7.22 21.39
N GLN A 35 -3.29 6.15 20.65
CA GLN A 35 -4.12 6.23 19.44
C GLN A 35 -5.58 6.65 19.68
N ALA A 36 -6.09 6.52 20.90
CA ALA A 36 -7.41 7.00 21.30
C ALA A 36 -7.37 8.47 21.71
N ILE A 37 -6.25 8.93 22.28
CA ILE A 37 -6.04 10.30 22.74
C ILE A 37 -5.68 11.25 21.59
N ILE A 38 -4.85 10.82 20.63
CA ILE A 38 -4.36 11.68 19.54
C ILE A 38 -5.46 12.45 18.78
N PRO A 39 -6.62 11.85 18.42
CA PRO A 39 -7.70 12.63 17.83
C PRO A 39 -8.15 13.79 18.73
N LEU A 40 -8.22 13.60 20.05
CA LEU A 40 -8.59 14.65 21.00
C LEU A 40 -7.52 15.73 21.07
N GLU A 41 -6.24 15.36 21.08
CA GLU A 41 -5.12 16.31 21.06
C GLU A 41 -5.13 17.17 19.77
N ILE A 42 -5.43 16.55 18.63
CA ILE A 42 -5.58 17.29 17.36
C ILE A 42 -6.74 18.28 17.45
N GLN A 43 -7.89 17.85 18.02
CA GLN A 43 -9.04 18.73 18.20
C GLN A 43 -8.76 19.88 19.17
N GLU A 44 -7.98 19.65 20.21
CA GLU A 44 -7.59 20.70 21.17
C GLU A 44 -6.62 21.71 20.55
N TYR A 45 -5.64 21.24 19.76
CA TYR A 45 -4.61 22.10 19.18
C TYR A 45 -5.08 22.86 17.93
N ILE A 46 -5.91 22.24 17.10
CA ILE A 46 -6.33 22.77 15.80
C ILE A 46 -7.82 23.17 15.80
N GLY A 47 -8.66 22.49 16.58
CA GLY A 47 -10.11 22.65 16.50
C GLY A 47 -10.72 21.79 15.38
N ILE A 48 -11.88 21.18 15.66
CA ILE A 48 -12.59 20.31 14.68
C ILE A 48 -12.94 21.08 13.39
N SER A 49 -13.33 22.35 13.51
CA SER A 49 -13.75 23.19 12.38
C SER A 49 -12.61 23.56 11.45
N GLU A 50 -11.35 23.48 11.89
CA GLU A 50 -10.19 23.84 11.09
C GLU A 50 -9.59 22.66 10.34
N ILE A 51 -10.03 21.43 10.63
CA ILE A 51 -9.61 20.23 9.90
C ILE A 51 -10.18 20.31 8.47
N GLN A 52 -9.29 20.43 7.49
CA GLN A 52 -9.71 20.74 6.11
C GLN A 52 -10.17 19.49 5.34
N GLY A 53 -9.52 18.34 5.60
CA GLY A 53 -9.74 17.10 4.88
C GLY A 53 -9.08 17.06 3.50
N GLU A 54 -9.65 16.24 2.61
CA GLU A 54 -9.27 16.07 1.20
C GLU A 54 -7.90 15.42 0.97
N VAL A 55 -6.80 16.12 1.26
CA VAL A 55 -5.42 15.59 1.15
C VAL A 55 -4.71 15.62 2.50
N LEU A 56 -4.19 14.48 2.95
CA LEU A 56 -3.35 14.43 4.14
C LEU A 56 -1.87 14.29 3.76
N ILE A 57 -1.07 15.30 4.09
CA ILE A 57 0.39 15.20 3.97
C ILE A 57 0.91 14.56 5.25
N VAL A 58 1.65 13.47 5.13
CA VAL A 58 2.39 12.88 6.24
C VAL A 58 3.86 13.08 5.93
N SER A 59 4.58 13.92 6.69
CA SER A 59 6.02 14.15 6.55
C SER A 59 6.56 14.88 7.78
N ARG A 60 7.78 14.54 8.22
CA ARG A 60 8.53 15.36 9.19
C ARG A 60 9.46 16.37 8.52
N ASP A 61 9.73 16.20 7.23
CA ASP A 61 10.62 17.08 6.47
C ASP A 61 9.86 18.37 6.11
N SER A 62 10.24 19.47 6.77
CA SER A 62 9.60 20.77 6.59
C SER A 62 9.80 21.33 5.17
N ARG A 63 10.90 20.98 4.50
CA ARG A 63 11.16 21.37 3.10
C ARG A 63 10.21 20.62 2.16
N GLN A 64 10.01 19.32 2.38
CA GLN A 64 9.03 18.55 1.60
C GLN A 64 7.62 19.04 1.83
N GLN A 65 7.24 19.26 3.10
CA GLN A 65 5.94 19.84 3.41
C GLN A 65 5.71 21.15 2.67
N ARG A 66 6.69 22.08 2.68
CA ARG A 66 6.54 23.38 2.01
C ARG A 66 6.27 23.22 0.51
N ARG A 67 7.09 22.42 -0.18
CA ARG A 67 6.94 22.16 -1.62
C ARG A 67 5.58 21.57 -1.98
N ILE A 68 5.12 20.58 -1.20
CA ILE A 68 3.82 19.94 -1.42
C ILE A 68 2.67 20.91 -1.12
N LYS A 69 2.77 21.68 -0.03
CA LYS A 69 1.77 22.69 0.36
C LYS A 69 1.59 23.76 -0.72
N GLU A 70 2.69 24.26 -1.29
CA GLU A 70 2.66 25.26 -2.36
C GLU A 70 1.89 24.73 -3.57
N LEU A 71 2.18 23.50 -4.01
CA LEU A 71 1.46 22.86 -5.12
C LEU A 71 -0.03 22.62 -4.80
N LEU A 72 -0.35 22.11 -3.60
CA LEU A 72 -1.75 21.88 -3.23
C LEU A 72 -2.54 23.20 -3.17
N ARG A 73 -1.93 24.28 -2.70
CA ARG A 73 -2.55 25.62 -2.72
C ARG A 73 -2.75 26.14 -4.13
N SER A 74 -1.77 26.00 -5.03
CA SER A 74 -1.91 26.45 -6.42
C SER A 74 -3.02 25.72 -7.17
N GLU A 75 -3.25 24.45 -6.83
CA GLU A 75 -4.33 23.62 -7.38
C GLU A 75 -5.66 23.73 -6.60
N ASN A 76 -5.72 24.61 -5.59
CA ASN A 76 -6.90 24.84 -4.75
C ASN A 76 -7.41 23.58 -4.02
N TYR A 77 -6.52 22.67 -3.62
CA TYR A 77 -6.85 21.53 -2.77
C TYR A 77 -6.77 21.91 -1.29
N ARG A 78 -7.72 21.40 -0.50
CA ARG A 78 -7.64 21.44 0.95
C ARG A 78 -6.68 20.38 1.45
N PHE A 79 -5.98 20.67 2.54
CA PHE A 79 -5.05 19.71 3.11
C PHE A 79 -4.78 19.92 4.59
N ASP A 80 -4.42 18.82 5.25
CA ASP A 80 -3.89 18.80 6.60
C ASP A 80 -2.48 18.19 6.62
N VAL A 81 -1.76 18.38 7.72
CA VAL A 81 -0.40 17.84 7.88
C VAL A 81 -0.27 17.04 9.16
N ALA A 82 0.20 15.81 9.01
CA ALA A 82 0.67 14.95 10.09
C ALA A 82 2.19 14.78 10.03
N TRP A 83 2.83 14.78 11.20
CA TRP A 83 4.27 14.56 11.31
C TRP A 83 4.61 13.07 11.25
N ASP A 84 3.77 12.20 11.79
CA ASP A 84 4.01 10.76 11.81
C ASP A 84 2.75 9.91 11.57
N SER A 85 2.92 8.59 11.63
CA SER A 85 1.83 7.64 11.39
C SER A 85 0.72 7.71 12.42
N ASP A 86 1.02 8.04 13.68
CA ASP A 86 0.00 8.06 14.73
C ASP A 86 -0.84 9.32 14.62
N GLN A 87 -0.22 10.48 14.41
CA GLN A 87 -0.94 11.71 14.11
C GLN A 87 -1.74 11.59 12.80
N ALA A 88 -1.20 10.93 11.78
CA ALA A 88 -1.92 10.68 10.53
C ALA A 88 -3.19 9.85 10.76
N ILE A 89 -3.11 8.79 11.58
CA ILE A 89 -4.29 7.99 11.96
C ILE A 89 -5.29 8.85 12.73
N GLY A 90 -4.81 9.76 13.57
CA GLY A 90 -5.63 10.76 14.26
C GLY A 90 -6.46 11.60 13.27
N PHE A 91 -5.81 12.28 12.34
CA PHE A 91 -6.48 13.05 11.30
C PHE A 91 -7.47 12.19 10.51
N LEU A 92 -7.07 10.99 10.06
CA LEU A 92 -7.93 10.07 9.30
C LEU A 92 -9.21 9.63 10.05
N LYS A 93 -9.27 9.76 11.37
CA LYS A 93 -10.50 9.52 12.16
C LYS A 93 -11.41 10.75 12.25
N LEU A 94 -10.86 11.94 12.04
CA LEU A 94 -11.53 13.22 12.25
C LEU A 94 -12.04 13.84 10.95
N GLY A 95 -11.25 13.75 9.88
CA GLY A 95 -11.53 14.38 8.59
C GLY A 95 -11.91 13.37 7.50
N LYS A 96 -12.52 13.88 6.42
CA LYS A 96 -12.77 13.11 5.20
C LYS A 96 -11.64 13.33 4.20
N TYR A 97 -10.77 12.34 4.07
CA TYR A 97 -9.65 12.38 3.14
C TYR A 97 -9.92 11.49 1.93
N ARG A 98 -9.38 11.89 0.78
CA ARG A 98 -9.42 11.13 -0.48
C ARG A 98 -8.03 10.64 -0.87
N LEU A 99 -7.01 11.35 -0.42
CA LEU A 99 -5.61 11.08 -0.74
C LEU A 99 -4.71 11.28 0.47
N VAL A 100 -3.70 10.44 0.59
CA VAL A 100 -2.59 10.59 1.54
C VAL A 100 -1.29 10.66 0.76
N ILE A 101 -0.50 11.71 1.01
CA ILE A 101 0.88 11.81 0.53
C ILE A 101 1.78 11.40 1.69
N LEU A 102 2.41 10.23 1.57
CA LEU A 102 3.19 9.62 2.63
C LEU A 102 4.68 9.70 2.32
N ASP A 103 5.38 10.59 3.00
CA ASP A 103 6.84 10.64 2.95
C ASP A 103 7.44 9.45 3.69
N ARG A 104 8.27 8.66 3.01
CA ARG A 104 8.88 7.42 3.49
C ARG A 104 10.40 7.41 3.25
N ILE A 105 11.00 8.56 3.00
CA ILE A 105 12.43 8.66 2.67
C ILE A 105 13.29 8.21 3.85
N ASP A 106 13.01 8.74 5.05
CA ASP A 106 13.79 8.46 6.26
C ASP A 106 13.07 7.55 7.26
N GLU A 107 11.79 7.26 7.04
CA GLU A 107 10.94 6.58 8.01
C GLU A 107 10.17 5.39 7.43
N ARG A 108 10.18 4.29 8.18
CA ARG A 108 9.33 3.12 7.90
C ARG A 108 7.91 3.38 8.40
N ARG A 109 7.11 4.14 7.65
CA ARG A 109 5.71 4.46 7.97
C ARG A 109 4.71 3.35 7.65
N ARG A 110 5.06 2.13 8.06
CA ARG A 110 4.27 0.93 7.78
C ARG A 110 2.87 1.00 8.40
N ARG A 111 2.73 1.68 9.55
CA ARG A 111 1.49 1.73 10.32
C ARG A 111 0.38 2.51 9.63
N ALA A 112 0.69 3.68 9.07
CA ALA A 112 -0.28 4.45 8.28
C ALA A 112 -0.81 3.61 7.10
N PHE A 113 0.09 2.91 6.40
CA PHE A 113 -0.27 1.96 5.34
C PHE A 113 -1.20 0.84 5.82
N TYR A 114 -0.85 0.16 6.91
CA TYR A 114 -1.68 -0.91 7.46
C TYR A 114 -3.07 -0.43 7.88
N TYR A 115 -3.16 0.76 8.48
CA TYR A 115 -4.42 1.35 8.88
C TYR A 115 -5.30 1.68 7.66
N LEU A 116 -4.74 2.37 6.67
CA LEU A 116 -5.43 2.72 5.43
C LEU A 116 -5.92 1.48 4.68
N ARG A 117 -5.07 0.47 4.49
CA ARG A 117 -5.43 -0.79 3.82
C ARG A 117 -6.54 -1.55 4.55
N ARG A 118 -6.53 -1.52 5.89
CA ARG A 118 -7.49 -2.29 6.70
C ARG A 118 -8.84 -1.59 6.83
N HIS A 119 -8.85 -0.26 6.95
CA HIS A 119 -10.04 0.50 7.34
C HIS A 119 -10.54 1.49 6.29
N LEU A 120 -9.67 2.01 5.43
CA LEU A 120 -9.96 3.15 4.54
C LEU A 120 -9.49 2.87 3.11
N LYS A 121 -9.96 1.77 2.52
CA LYS A 121 -9.53 1.27 1.20
C LYS A 121 -9.79 2.23 0.02
N HIS A 122 -10.68 3.19 0.20
CA HIS A 122 -11.02 4.19 -0.82
C HIS A 122 -9.99 5.33 -0.89
N ILE A 123 -9.16 5.50 0.15
CA ILE A 123 -8.15 6.55 0.20
C ILE A 123 -6.92 6.08 -0.59
N LYS A 124 -6.54 6.89 -1.58
CA LYS A 124 -5.33 6.63 -2.38
C LYS A 124 -4.10 7.08 -1.62
N VAL A 125 -2.98 6.40 -1.85
CA VAL A 125 -1.70 6.73 -1.19
C VAL A 125 -0.61 6.98 -2.22
N ILE A 126 -0.07 8.19 -2.26
CA ILE A 126 1.15 8.52 -3.01
C ILE A 126 2.31 8.48 -2.02
N SER A 127 3.32 7.63 -2.28
CA SER A 127 4.47 7.49 -1.38
C SER A 127 5.70 8.19 -1.93
N ILE A 128 6.37 9.02 -1.14
CA ILE A 128 7.67 9.59 -1.52
C ILE A 128 8.76 8.71 -0.92
N VAL A 129 9.65 8.14 -1.74
CA VAL A 129 10.58 7.08 -1.34
C VAL A 129 11.98 7.33 -1.88
N ASN A 130 13.01 6.84 -1.19
CA ASN A 130 14.41 7.06 -1.60
C ASN A 130 14.99 5.98 -2.53
N GLY A 131 14.16 5.12 -3.12
CA GLY A 131 14.63 4.09 -4.06
C GLY A 131 13.59 3.00 -4.39
N ASN A 132 13.92 2.21 -5.40
CA ASN A 132 13.00 1.25 -6.04
C ASN A 132 12.51 0.15 -5.10
N GLN A 133 13.33 -0.28 -4.13
CA GLN A 133 12.89 -1.28 -3.14
C GLN A 133 11.71 -0.75 -2.30
N LEU A 134 11.82 0.49 -1.80
CA LEU A 134 10.75 1.11 -1.01
C LEU A 134 9.54 1.48 -1.87
N ALA A 135 9.76 1.81 -3.15
CA ALA A 135 8.68 1.97 -4.12
C ALA A 135 7.88 0.68 -4.26
N SER A 136 8.54 -0.44 -4.58
CA SER A 136 7.92 -1.76 -4.68
C SER A 136 7.19 -2.17 -3.39
N GLU A 137 7.80 -1.94 -2.22
CA GLU A 137 7.12 -2.18 -0.93
C GLU A 137 5.86 -1.34 -0.76
N SER A 138 5.90 -0.05 -1.12
CA SER A 138 4.73 0.85 -1.01
C SER A 138 3.57 0.36 -1.88
N MET A 139 3.88 -0.10 -3.09
CA MET A 139 2.87 -0.65 -3.99
C MET A 139 2.30 -1.97 -3.50
N LYS A 140 3.14 -2.90 -3.00
CA LYS A 140 2.69 -4.14 -2.36
C LYS A 140 1.76 -3.92 -1.17
N TRP A 141 1.87 -2.78 -0.50
CA TRP A 141 1.00 -2.41 0.62
C TRP A 141 -0.30 -1.71 0.20
N GLY A 142 -0.54 -1.54 -1.10
CA GLY A 142 -1.73 -0.89 -1.64
C GLY A 142 -1.53 0.60 -1.91
N GLY A 143 -0.29 1.04 -2.15
CA GLY A 143 -0.02 2.36 -2.67
C GLY A 143 -0.70 2.56 -4.03
N TYR A 144 -1.13 3.80 -4.30
CA TYR A 144 -1.66 4.20 -5.61
C TYR A 144 -0.53 4.57 -6.57
N SER A 145 0.47 5.30 -6.07
CA SER A 145 1.65 5.73 -6.81
C SER A 145 2.83 6.00 -5.86
N PHE A 146 4.01 6.23 -6.42
CA PHE A 146 5.18 6.69 -5.68
C PHE A 146 5.97 7.75 -6.45
N LEU A 147 6.72 8.55 -5.71
CA LEU A 147 7.67 9.54 -6.21
C LEU A 147 9.06 9.17 -5.71
N LEU A 148 10.03 9.16 -6.61
CA LEU A 148 11.41 8.79 -6.29
C LEU A 148 12.21 10.02 -5.84
N HIS A 149 13.01 9.81 -4.80
CA HIS A 149 13.96 10.77 -4.22
C HIS A 149 13.31 11.98 -3.54
N ARG A 150 14.14 12.75 -2.82
CA ARG A 150 13.71 13.98 -2.14
C ARG A 150 13.38 15.07 -3.13
N ASP A 151 14.07 15.10 -4.25
CA ASP A 151 14.02 16.11 -5.31
C ASP A 151 13.08 15.73 -6.45
N PHE A 152 12.11 14.84 -6.18
CA PHE A 152 11.07 14.47 -7.15
C PHE A 152 10.47 15.70 -7.87
N ASP A 153 10.09 15.50 -9.12
CA ASP A 153 9.50 16.54 -9.95
C ASP A 153 8.09 16.92 -9.44
N LEU A 154 7.86 18.21 -9.24
CA LEU A 154 6.57 18.73 -8.80
C LEU A 154 5.49 18.56 -9.87
N GLU A 155 5.85 18.59 -11.15
CA GLU A 155 4.88 18.35 -12.23
C GLU A 155 4.46 16.87 -12.28
N GLN A 156 5.36 15.97 -11.91
CA GLN A 156 4.99 14.57 -11.70
C GLN A 156 3.99 14.45 -10.54
N LEU A 157 4.24 15.10 -9.39
CA LEU A 157 3.28 15.13 -8.28
C LEU A 157 1.94 15.75 -8.71
N ARG A 158 1.94 16.85 -9.47
CA ARG A 158 0.74 17.49 -10.01
C ARG A 158 -0.08 16.50 -10.82
N THR A 159 0.57 15.77 -11.72
CA THR A 159 -0.07 14.74 -12.53
C THR A 159 -0.66 13.62 -11.66
N CYS A 160 0.04 13.23 -10.59
CA CYS A 160 -0.45 12.25 -9.62
C CYS A 160 -1.68 12.75 -8.86
N LEU A 161 -1.70 14.01 -8.45
CA LEU A 161 -2.84 14.63 -7.77
C LEU A 161 -4.07 14.61 -8.66
N ILE A 162 -3.94 15.09 -9.90
CA ILE A 162 -5.04 15.12 -10.88
C ILE A 162 -5.55 13.70 -11.13
N SER A 163 -4.65 12.76 -11.43
CA SER A 163 -5.01 11.37 -11.72
C SER A 163 -5.68 10.71 -10.51
N SER A 164 -5.12 10.87 -9.31
CA SER A 164 -5.64 10.23 -8.10
C SER A 164 -6.98 10.81 -7.65
N LEU A 165 -7.16 12.12 -7.71
CA LEU A 165 -8.37 12.78 -7.20
C LEU A 165 -9.50 12.84 -8.24
N ARG A 166 -9.22 12.81 -9.54
CA ARG A 166 -10.24 12.83 -10.59
C ARG A 166 -10.64 11.42 -11.05
N LEU A 167 -9.70 10.48 -11.18
CA LEU A 167 -10.00 9.14 -11.68
C LEU A 167 -10.51 8.22 -10.56
N HIS A 168 -11.43 7.32 -10.88
CA HIS A 168 -12.00 6.38 -9.90
C HIS A 168 -11.24 5.05 -9.81
N HIS A 169 -10.19 4.85 -10.61
CA HIS A 169 -9.43 3.60 -10.60
C HIS A 169 -8.68 3.39 -9.27
N PRO A 170 -8.74 2.17 -8.70
CA PRO A 170 -8.25 1.89 -7.35
C PRO A 170 -6.71 1.82 -7.26
N VAL A 171 -6.00 1.41 -8.31
CA VAL A 171 -4.53 1.26 -8.34
C VAL A 171 -4.06 1.33 -9.80
N CYS A 172 -2.80 1.70 -10.05
CA CYS A 172 -2.17 1.45 -11.35
C CYS A 172 -2.34 -0.02 -11.78
N ARG A 173 -3.14 -0.28 -12.83
CA ARG A 173 -3.48 -1.63 -13.33
C ARG A 173 -2.23 -2.45 -13.70
N LEU A 174 -1.19 -1.79 -14.23
CA LEU A 174 0.10 -2.38 -14.57
C LEU A 174 0.76 -3.11 -13.38
N LEU A 175 0.62 -2.59 -12.16
CA LEU A 175 1.14 -3.26 -10.95
C LEU A 175 0.32 -4.44 -10.47
N LYS A 176 -0.98 -4.50 -10.79
CA LYS A 176 -1.82 -5.66 -10.45
C LYS A 176 -1.35 -6.91 -11.20
N ASN A 177 -0.73 -6.72 -12.36
CA ASN A 177 -0.27 -7.78 -13.27
C ASN A 177 1.25 -8.07 -13.15
N GLY A 178 1.94 -7.48 -12.18
CA GLY A 178 3.35 -7.77 -11.92
C GLY A 178 4.36 -6.93 -12.70
N GLU A 179 3.92 -5.90 -13.42
CA GLU A 179 4.80 -5.01 -14.18
C GLU A 179 5.27 -3.81 -13.34
N GLU A 180 6.43 -3.24 -13.72
CA GLU A 180 6.96 -2.02 -13.11
C GLU A 180 6.08 -0.81 -13.46
N CYS A 181 5.16 -0.43 -12.56
CA CYS A 181 4.46 0.83 -12.71
C CYS A 181 5.35 2.01 -12.29
N ASN A 182 6.29 2.33 -13.16
CA ASN A 182 7.04 3.59 -13.14
C ASN A 182 6.21 4.75 -13.72
N ARG A 183 4.95 4.52 -14.13
CA ARG A 183 4.12 5.47 -14.89
C ARG A 183 2.82 5.88 -14.19
N SER A 184 2.62 5.64 -12.88
CA SER A 184 1.32 5.74 -12.18
C SER A 184 0.61 7.12 -12.16
N CYS A 185 1.18 8.11 -12.84
CA CYS A 185 0.61 9.43 -13.06
C CYS A 185 0.70 9.70 -14.56
N ILE A 186 -0.09 8.99 -15.35
CA ILE A 186 -0.13 9.16 -16.80
C ILE A 186 -0.97 10.40 -17.09
N ASN A 187 -0.44 11.30 -17.91
CA ASN A 187 -1.12 12.53 -18.31
C ASN A 187 -2.27 12.28 -19.31
N SER A 188 -2.52 11.02 -19.69
CA SER A 188 -3.63 10.66 -20.57
C SER A 188 -4.86 10.39 -19.70
N TYR A 189 -5.89 11.18 -19.92
CA TYR A 189 -7.26 10.99 -19.41
C TYR A 189 -7.87 9.72 -20.03
N MET A 190 -7.28 8.56 -19.77
CA MET A 190 -7.80 7.30 -20.25
C MET A 190 -8.74 6.73 -19.21
N THR A 191 -10.02 6.69 -19.57
CA THR A 191 -11.06 5.92 -18.90
C THR A 191 -10.83 4.43 -19.15
N GLU A 192 -11.46 3.53 -18.38
CA GLU A 192 -11.28 2.06 -18.58
C GLU A 192 -11.55 1.62 -20.01
N GLU A 193 -12.49 2.29 -20.70
CA GLU A 193 -12.83 2.06 -22.10
C GLU A 193 -11.62 2.22 -23.03
N ASN A 194 -10.81 3.26 -22.81
CA ASN A 194 -9.60 3.55 -23.59
C ASN A 194 -8.48 2.52 -23.38
N TYR A 195 -8.47 1.82 -22.24
CA TYR A 195 -7.48 0.77 -21.96
C TYR A 195 -7.85 -0.56 -22.62
N THR A 196 -9.15 -0.90 -22.69
CA THR A 196 -9.64 -2.06 -23.46
C THR A 196 -9.31 -1.94 -24.95
N GLU A 197 -9.37 -0.73 -25.51
CA GLU A 197 -8.98 -0.49 -26.89
C GLU A 197 -7.47 -0.65 -27.09
N LEU A 198 -6.63 -0.15 -26.17
CA LEU A 198 -5.17 -0.34 -26.23
C LEU A 198 -4.73 -1.81 -26.07
N GLU A 199 -5.43 -2.62 -25.26
CA GLU A 199 -5.21 -4.06 -25.14
C GLU A 199 -5.56 -4.82 -26.44
N ALA A 200 -6.50 -4.30 -27.25
CA ALA A 200 -6.81 -4.85 -28.58
C ALA A 200 -5.78 -4.48 -29.66
N PHE A 201 -4.91 -3.50 -29.39
CA PHE A 201 -3.85 -3.05 -30.30
C PHE A 201 -2.44 -3.52 -29.89
N ASP A 202 -2.30 -4.39 -28.89
CA ASP A 202 -1.01 -4.99 -28.56
C ASP A 202 -0.61 -6.02 -29.65
N PRO A 203 0.43 -5.76 -30.46
CA PRO A 203 0.88 -6.71 -31.49
C PRO A 203 1.38 -8.05 -30.91
N ASN A 204 1.57 -8.16 -29.60
CA ASN A 204 1.93 -9.42 -28.94
C ASN A 204 0.72 -10.30 -28.54
N VAL A 205 -0.52 -9.78 -28.58
CA VAL A 205 -1.74 -10.59 -28.36
C VAL A 205 -2.21 -11.26 -29.66
N ALA A 206 -1.74 -10.77 -30.82
CA ALA A 206 -2.02 -11.34 -32.13
C ALA A 206 -1.22 -12.64 -32.45
N MET A 207 -0.43 -13.16 -31.52
CA MET A 207 0.37 -14.39 -31.69
C MET A 207 -0.01 -15.52 -30.71
N LEU A 208 -1.32 -15.70 -30.45
CA LEU A 208 -1.79 -17.03 -30.07
C LEU A 208 -1.80 -17.90 -31.33
N GLU A 209 -0.74 -18.68 -31.52
CA GLU A 209 -0.73 -19.76 -32.52
C GLU A 209 -1.92 -20.71 -32.26
N PRO A 210 -2.58 -21.21 -33.31
CA PRO A 210 -3.65 -22.18 -33.17
C PRO A 210 -3.08 -23.47 -32.56
N THR A 211 -3.70 -23.97 -31.50
CA THR A 211 -3.44 -25.31 -30.99
C THR A 211 -3.97 -26.35 -31.99
N ASP A 212 -3.15 -26.70 -32.97
CA ASP A 212 -3.32 -27.91 -33.76
C ASP A 212 -2.57 -29.05 -33.09
N THR A 213 -3.27 -29.78 -32.22
CA THR A 213 -2.94 -31.20 -31.98
C THR A 213 -4.13 -32.00 -32.46
N GLU A 214 -4.20 -32.14 -33.78
CA GLU A 214 -4.99 -33.17 -34.43
C GLU A 214 -4.50 -34.54 -33.93
N VAL A 215 -5.41 -35.27 -33.29
CA VAL A 215 -5.28 -36.70 -33.02
C VAL A 215 -5.33 -37.41 -34.37
N PRO A 216 -4.32 -38.21 -34.77
CA PRO A 216 -4.41 -38.99 -36.00
C PRO A 216 -5.43 -40.13 -35.82
N PRO A 217 -6.26 -40.44 -36.83
CA PRO A 217 -7.14 -41.59 -36.78
C PRO A 217 -6.36 -42.90 -36.99
N ASP A 218 -6.78 -43.90 -36.23
CA ASP A 218 -6.38 -45.30 -36.30
C ASP A 218 -6.58 -45.91 -37.70
N PRO A 219 -5.66 -46.77 -38.18
CA PRO A 219 -6.05 -47.83 -39.10
C PRO A 219 -5.56 -49.21 -38.67
N MET A 220 -6.54 -50.13 -38.57
CA MET A 220 -6.46 -51.57 -38.81
C MET A 220 -6.08 -52.51 -37.63
N ASN A 221 -7.15 -53.04 -37.02
CA ASN A 221 -7.29 -54.36 -36.37
C ASN A 221 -6.64 -55.48 -37.23
N PRO A 222 -6.17 -56.64 -36.71
CA PRO A 222 -7.07 -57.59 -36.05
C PRO A 222 -6.44 -58.56 -35.00
N LEU A 223 -7.32 -59.33 -34.31
CA LEU A 223 -7.04 -60.55 -33.53
C LEU A 223 -6.38 -60.27 -32.16
N GLN A 224 -6.70 -60.89 -31.02
CA GLN A 224 -7.44 -62.10 -30.69
C GLN A 224 -7.55 -62.13 -29.15
N GLU A 225 -8.70 -62.60 -28.67
CA GLU A 225 -8.84 -63.56 -27.56
C GLU A 225 -8.11 -63.34 -26.21
N ASP A 226 -8.98 -63.23 -25.20
CA ASP A 226 -8.96 -64.04 -23.98
C ASP A 226 -8.03 -63.72 -22.81
N SER A 227 -8.64 -63.98 -21.65
CA SER A 227 -8.02 -64.37 -20.37
C SER A 227 -7.62 -63.20 -19.48
N GLN A 228 -8.37 -62.96 -18.40
CA GLN A 228 -8.07 -63.51 -17.05
C GLN A 228 -6.74 -62.92 -16.51
N GLN A 229 -6.61 -62.33 -15.32
CA GLN A 229 -7.26 -62.55 -14.04
C GLN A 229 -6.76 -61.45 -13.08
N ASN A 230 -7.64 -61.02 -12.18
CA ASN A 230 -7.39 -60.66 -10.78
C ASN A 230 -5.93 -60.55 -10.29
N LEU A 231 -5.56 -59.37 -9.76
CA LEU A 231 -5.41 -59.09 -8.32
C LEU A 231 -4.92 -57.65 -8.10
#